data_AF-A0A2R8ZG56-F1
#
_entry.id   AF-A0A2R8ZG56-F1
#
_cell.length_a   1.000
_cell.length_b   1.000
_cell.length_c   1.000
_cell.angle_alpha   90.00
_cell.angle_beta   90.00
_cell.angle_gamma   90.00
#
_symmetry.space_group_name_H-M   'P 1'
#
loop_
_entity.id
_entity.type
_entity.pdbx_description
1 polymer ?
#
loop_
_entity_poly.entity_id
_entity_poly.type
_entity_poly.pdbx_seq_one_letter_code
_entity_poly.pdbx_strand_id
1 'polypeptide(L)'
;MRVAALISGGKDSCYNMMQCIAAGHQIVALANLRPAENQVGSDELDSYMYQTVGHHAIDLYAEAMALPLYRRTIRGRSLDTRQVYTKCEGDEVEDLYELLKLVKEKEEVEGISVGAILSDYQRIRVENVCKRLNLQPLAYLWQRNQEDLLREMISSNIQAMIIKVAALGLDPDKHLGKTLDQMEPYLIELSKKYGVHVCGEGGEYETFTLDCPLFKKKIIVDSSEVVIHSADAFAPVAYLRFLELHLEDKVSSVPDSYRTSNYIYNF
;
A
#
# COMPACT_ATOMS: atom_id res chain seq x y z
N MET A 1 -18.52 -9.32 -4.57
CA MET A 1 -17.47 -10.32 -4.38
C MET A 1 -16.82 -10.15 -3.02
N ARG A 2 -16.37 -11.24 -2.41
CA ARG A 2 -15.41 -11.23 -1.30
C ARG A 2 -14.01 -10.98 -1.85
N VAL A 3 -13.32 -9.98 -1.32
CA VAL A 3 -12.05 -9.50 -1.88
C VAL A 3 -10.97 -9.49 -0.81
N ALA A 4 -9.79 -10.03 -1.15
CA ALA A 4 -8.58 -9.79 -0.37
C ALA A 4 -7.83 -8.59 -0.94
N ALA A 5 -7.24 -7.77 -0.08
CA ALA A 5 -6.43 -6.63 -0.51
C ALA A 5 -4.94 -6.94 -0.44
N LEU A 6 -4.23 -6.79 -1.56
CA LEU A 6 -2.78 -6.71 -1.55
C LEU A 6 -2.38 -5.34 -1.01
N ILE A 7 -1.69 -5.34 0.13
CA ILE A 7 -1.28 -4.11 0.82
C ILE A 7 0.24 -4.01 0.93
N SER A 8 0.72 -2.78 0.83
CA SER A 8 2.13 -2.40 1.00
C SER A 8 2.35 -1.42 2.15
N GLY A 9 1.27 -0.89 2.74
CA GLY A 9 1.31 0.26 3.67
C GLY A 9 1.10 1.60 2.97
N GLY A 10 1.30 1.65 1.65
CA GLY A 10 1.16 2.87 0.87
C GLY A 10 -0.28 3.34 0.64
N LYS A 11 -0.38 4.61 0.26
CA LYS A 11 -1.63 5.32 -0.10
C LYS A 11 -2.46 4.57 -1.16
N ASP A 12 -1.80 3.97 -2.16
CA ASP A 12 -2.48 3.43 -3.35
C ASP A 12 -3.26 2.16 -3.01
N SER A 13 -2.68 1.31 -2.15
CA SER A 13 -3.37 0.12 -1.63
C SER A 13 -4.63 0.48 -0.84
N CYS A 14 -4.55 1.52 0.00
CA CYS A 14 -5.70 2.00 0.78
C CYS A 14 -6.78 2.60 -0.12
N TYR A 15 -6.39 3.42 -1.09
CA TYR A 15 -7.34 4.03 -2.00
C TYR A 15 -8.04 3.01 -2.89
N ASN A 16 -7.32 2.03 -3.43
CA ASN A 16 -7.94 0.97 -4.24
C ASN A 16 -8.91 0.11 -3.43
N MET A 17 -8.65 -0.14 -2.13
CA MET A 17 -9.62 -0.78 -1.25
C MET A 17 -10.91 0.05 -1.11
N MET A 18 -10.81 1.38 -0.99
CA MET A 18 -11.97 2.27 -0.96
C MET A 18 -12.75 2.20 -2.26
N GLN A 19 -12.08 2.14 -3.42
CA GLN A 19 -12.73 1.96 -4.72
C GLN A 19 -13.44 0.60 -4.84
N CYS A 20 -12.83 -0.47 -4.32
CA CYS A 20 -13.49 -1.79 -4.28
C CYS A 20 -14.80 -1.73 -3.47
N ILE A 21 -14.79 -1.06 -2.32
CA ILE A 21 -16.00 -0.90 -1.49
C ILE A 21 -17.05 -0.04 -2.19
N ALA A 22 -16.63 1.06 -2.82
CA ALA A 22 -17.52 1.91 -3.61
C ALA A 22 -18.18 1.15 -4.79
N ALA A 23 -17.47 0.17 -5.36
CA ALA A 23 -17.98 -0.73 -6.40
C ALA A 23 -18.86 -1.88 -5.85
N GLY A 24 -19.18 -1.91 -4.55
CA GLY A 24 -20.03 -2.92 -3.92
C GLY A 24 -19.32 -4.22 -3.57
N HIS A 25 -17.98 -4.21 -3.46
CA HIS A 25 -17.22 -5.36 -2.97
C HIS A 25 -16.96 -5.28 -1.48
N GLN A 26 -16.71 -6.43 -0.86
CA GLN A 26 -16.38 -6.53 0.55
C GLN A 26 -14.91 -6.91 0.71
N ILE A 27 -14.12 -6.04 1.34
CA ILE A 27 -12.76 -6.41 1.77
C ILE A 27 -12.88 -7.30 3.00
N VAL A 28 -12.33 -8.51 2.92
CA VAL A 28 -12.45 -9.54 3.98
C VAL A 28 -11.11 -9.97 4.56
N ALA A 29 -10.01 -9.68 3.87
CA ALA A 29 -8.66 -10.02 4.33
C ALA A 29 -7.61 -9.10 3.72
N LEU A 30 -6.49 -8.98 4.41
CA LEU A 30 -5.29 -8.28 3.97
C LEU A 30 -4.20 -9.30 3.63
N ALA A 31 -3.45 -9.04 2.58
CA ALA A 31 -2.37 -9.89 2.10
C ALA A 31 -1.12 -9.04 1.83
N ASN A 32 0.02 -9.46 2.35
CA ASN A 32 1.28 -8.75 2.19
C ASN A 32 2.45 -9.71 1.99
N LEU A 33 3.31 -9.41 1.02
CA LEU A 33 4.63 -10.03 0.92
C LEU A 33 5.65 -9.15 1.63
N ARG A 34 6.54 -9.78 2.41
CA ARG A 34 7.53 -9.08 3.24
C ARG A 34 8.95 -9.60 3.00
N PRO A 35 9.99 -8.77 3.19
CA PRO A 35 11.37 -9.23 3.18
C PRO A 35 11.64 -10.27 4.28
N ALA A 36 12.77 -10.97 4.19
CA ALA A 36 13.20 -11.89 5.25
C ALA A 36 13.79 -11.13 6.45
N GLU A 37 13.37 -11.47 7.67
CA GLU A 37 13.73 -10.78 8.92
C GLU A 37 15.24 -10.75 9.25
N ASN A 38 16.05 -11.61 8.61
CA ASN A 38 17.45 -11.85 9.00
C ASN A 38 18.49 -11.13 8.11
N GLN A 39 18.10 -10.17 7.29
CA GLN A 39 19.06 -9.39 6.50
C GLN A 39 19.24 -8.00 7.12
N VAL A 40 20.43 -7.75 7.69
CA VAL A 40 20.81 -6.39 8.14
C VAL A 40 20.74 -5.47 6.91
N GLY A 41 19.86 -4.45 6.94
CA GLY A 41 19.57 -3.60 5.78
C GLY A 41 18.38 -4.04 4.92
N SER A 42 17.55 -4.99 5.38
CA SER A 42 16.37 -5.52 4.65
C SER A 42 15.20 -4.55 4.46
N ASP A 43 15.26 -3.37 5.07
CA ASP A 43 14.20 -2.36 4.97
C ASP A 43 14.03 -1.85 3.53
N GLU A 44 15.09 -1.97 2.72
CA GLU A 44 15.11 -1.58 1.32
C GLU A 44 15.71 -2.70 0.48
N LEU A 45 14.83 -3.51 -0.12
CA LEU A 45 15.22 -4.47 -1.15
C LEU A 45 15.00 -3.85 -2.54
N ASP A 46 15.90 -4.18 -3.47
CA ASP A 46 15.70 -3.95 -4.91
C ASP A 46 14.61 -4.90 -5.46
N SER A 47 13.35 -4.73 -5.05
CA SER A 47 12.19 -5.41 -5.65
C SER A 47 11.46 -4.43 -6.57
N TYR A 48 11.23 -4.86 -7.82
CA TYR A 48 10.38 -4.12 -8.76
C TYR A 48 8.89 -4.19 -8.38
N MET A 49 8.53 -5.07 -7.45
CA MET A 49 7.14 -5.46 -7.22
C MET A 49 6.59 -4.98 -5.88
N TYR A 50 7.42 -4.86 -4.83
CA TYR A 50 6.94 -4.63 -3.47
C TYR A 50 7.66 -3.49 -2.76
N GLN A 51 6.88 -2.63 -2.11
CA GLN A 51 7.36 -1.70 -1.10
C GLN A 51 7.93 -2.48 0.07
N THR A 52 9.14 -2.13 0.50
CA THR A 52 9.80 -2.77 1.66
C THR A 52 9.98 -1.84 2.85
N VAL A 53 10.04 -0.53 2.61
CA VAL A 53 10.09 0.46 3.69
C VAL A 53 8.76 0.49 4.43
N GLY A 54 8.85 0.45 5.77
CA GLY A 54 7.67 0.43 6.65
C GLY A 54 7.01 -0.94 6.79
N HIS A 55 7.57 -2.02 6.23
CA HIS A 55 6.95 -3.35 6.29
C HIS A 55 6.76 -3.87 7.73
N HIS A 56 7.57 -3.44 8.69
CA HIS A 56 7.41 -3.78 10.11
C HIS A 56 6.09 -3.26 10.69
N ALA A 57 5.58 -2.13 10.20
CA ALA A 57 4.37 -1.50 10.70
C ALA A 57 3.08 -2.09 10.10
N ILE A 58 3.19 -2.97 9.09
CA ILE A 58 2.03 -3.57 8.41
C ILE A 58 1.20 -4.46 9.34
N ASP A 59 1.80 -5.04 10.38
CA ASP A 59 1.04 -5.86 11.34
C ASP A 59 -0.04 -5.04 12.06
N LEU A 60 0.17 -3.72 12.22
CA LEU A 60 -0.82 -2.81 12.80
C LEU A 60 -2.06 -2.65 11.92
N TYR A 61 -1.97 -2.87 10.60
CA TYR A 61 -3.14 -2.74 9.71
C TYR A 61 -4.22 -3.78 10.03
N ALA A 62 -3.83 -4.97 10.49
CA ALA A 62 -4.78 -6.03 10.85
C ALA A 62 -5.73 -5.55 11.96
N GLU A 63 -5.16 -4.99 13.03
CA GLU A 63 -5.93 -4.44 14.13
C GLU A 63 -6.59 -3.10 13.75
N ALA A 64 -5.88 -2.22 13.04
CA ALA A 64 -6.40 -0.94 12.61
C ALA A 64 -7.66 -1.09 11.75
N MET A 65 -7.73 -2.08 10.87
CA MET A 65 -8.88 -2.35 10.00
C MET A 65 -9.86 -3.38 10.56
N ALA A 66 -9.50 -4.08 11.64
CA ALA A 66 -10.20 -5.25 12.15
C ALA A 66 -10.40 -6.34 11.08
N LEU A 67 -9.33 -6.69 10.37
CA LEU A 67 -9.30 -7.70 9.31
C LEU A 67 -8.15 -8.70 9.52
N PRO A 68 -8.31 -9.98 9.12
CA PRO A 68 -7.22 -10.93 9.14
C PRO A 68 -6.12 -10.51 8.16
N LEU A 69 -4.86 -10.62 8.60
CA LEU A 69 -3.68 -10.31 7.81
C LEU A 69 -2.87 -11.57 7.53
N TYR A 70 -2.65 -11.85 6.26
CA TYR A 70 -1.85 -12.95 5.77
C TYR A 70 -0.53 -12.42 5.23
N ARG A 71 0.58 -12.85 5.82
CA ARG A 71 1.92 -12.45 5.40
C ARG A 71 2.73 -13.66 4.94
N ARG A 72 3.51 -13.48 3.87
CA ARG A 72 4.50 -14.46 3.43
C ARG A 72 5.83 -13.76 3.14
N THR A 73 6.93 -14.41 3.51
CA THR A 73 8.28 -13.91 3.20
C THR A 73 8.60 -14.14 1.73
N ILE A 74 9.14 -13.11 1.07
CA ILE A 74 9.69 -13.20 -0.28
C ILE A 74 10.95 -14.06 -0.23
N ARG A 75 10.95 -15.15 -0.98
CA ARG A 75 12.10 -16.07 -1.12
C ARG A 75 12.66 -16.03 -2.54
N GLY A 76 11.80 -15.80 -3.52
CA GLY A 76 12.18 -15.62 -4.90
C GLY A 76 12.85 -14.27 -5.17
N ARG A 77 13.28 -14.08 -6.41
CA ARG A 77 13.83 -12.82 -6.92
C ARG A 77 13.06 -12.40 -8.17
N SER A 78 13.20 -11.16 -8.62
CA SER A 78 12.65 -10.74 -9.92
C SER A 78 13.48 -11.39 -11.06
N LEU A 79 13.05 -12.56 -11.56
CA LEU A 79 13.78 -13.33 -12.58
C LEU A 79 13.22 -13.09 -13.98
N ASP A 80 11.91 -13.25 -14.15
CA ASP A 80 11.23 -12.94 -15.42
C ASP A 80 10.80 -11.48 -15.42
N THR A 81 11.51 -10.65 -16.20
CA THR A 81 11.21 -9.22 -16.37
C THR A 81 10.51 -8.89 -17.68
N ARG A 82 10.07 -9.89 -18.45
CA ARG A 82 9.40 -9.69 -19.73
C ARG A 82 8.00 -9.08 -19.55
N GLN A 83 7.45 -8.56 -20.66
CA GLN A 83 6.09 -8.01 -20.71
C GLN A 83 5.01 -9.06 -20.45
N VAL A 84 5.25 -10.33 -20.77
CA VAL A 84 4.31 -11.41 -20.47
C VAL A 84 4.98 -12.35 -19.49
N TYR A 85 4.44 -12.42 -18.28
CA TYR A 85 4.97 -13.32 -17.26
C TYR A 85 4.64 -14.78 -17.59
N THR A 86 5.67 -15.62 -17.57
CA THR A 86 5.53 -17.08 -17.57
C THR A 86 6.05 -17.62 -16.25
N LYS A 87 5.35 -18.61 -15.66
CA LYS A 87 5.78 -19.26 -14.42
C LYS A 87 7.28 -19.56 -14.46
N CYS A 88 8.00 -19.00 -13.50
CA CYS A 88 9.44 -19.14 -13.36
C CYS A 88 9.77 -19.60 -11.94
N GLU A 89 10.46 -20.74 -11.82
CA GLU A 89 10.85 -21.26 -10.50
C GLU A 89 11.88 -20.34 -9.84
N GLY A 90 11.66 -20.03 -8.56
CA GLY A 90 12.49 -19.09 -7.81
C GLY A 90 12.16 -17.61 -8.06
N ASP A 91 11.08 -17.31 -8.78
CA ASP A 91 10.62 -15.94 -9.00
C ASP A 91 9.68 -15.46 -7.88
N GLU A 92 9.77 -14.19 -7.47
CA GLU A 92 8.94 -13.60 -6.41
C GLU A 92 7.43 -13.63 -6.71
N VAL A 93 7.04 -13.76 -7.98
CA VAL A 93 5.64 -13.94 -8.39
C VAL A 93 5.07 -15.28 -7.92
N GLU A 94 5.90 -16.32 -7.75
CA GLU A 94 5.44 -17.59 -7.21
C GLU A 94 5.21 -17.52 -5.70
N ASP A 95 5.91 -16.66 -4.97
CA ASP A 95 5.59 -16.37 -3.57
C ASP A 95 4.23 -15.68 -3.44
N LEU A 96 3.90 -14.78 -4.37
CA LEU A 96 2.57 -14.17 -4.46
C LEU A 96 1.49 -15.20 -4.75
N TYR A 97 1.76 -16.14 -5.66
CA TYR A 97 0.84 -17.24 -5.95
C TYR A 97 0.50 -18.05 -4.69
N GLU A 98 1.52 -18.45 -3.92
CA GLU A 98 1.31 -19.22 -2.70
C GLU A 98 0.58 -18.43 -1.61
N LEU A 99 0.86 -17.13 -1.48
CA LEU A 99 0.12 -16.25 -0.56
C LEU A 99 -1.37 -16.15 -0.95
N LEU A 100 -1.66 -15.84 -2.21
CA LEU A 100 -3.04 -15.64 -2.67
C LEU A 100 -3.83 -16.96 -2.69
N LYS A 101 -3.16 -18.09 -2.93
CA LYS A 101 -3.75 -19.42 -2.79
C LYS A 101 -4.21 -19.67 -1.35
N LEU A 102 -3.34 -19.42 -0.37
CA LEU A 102 -3.68 -19.56 1.05
C LEU A 102 -4.88 -18.68 1.43
N VAL A 103 -4.88 -17.41 1.03
CA VAL A 103 -5.96 -16.48 1.35
C VAL A 103 -7.27 -16.94 0.70
N LYS A 104 -7.22 -17.39 -0.56
CA LYS A 104 -8.40 -17.96 -1.24
C LYS A 104 -8.98 -19.15 -0.49
N GLU A 105 -8.15 -20.08 -0.04
CA GLU A 105 -8.58 -21.29 0.67
C GLU A 105 -9.15 -20.97 2.06
N LYS A 106 -8.65 -19.92 2.73
CA LYS A 106 -9.07 -19.56 4.08
C LYS A 106 -10.28 -18.64 4.14
N GLU A 107 -10.38 -17.71 3.18
CA GLU A 107 -11.33 -16.60 3.22
C GLU A 107 -12.38 -16.66 2.11
N GLU A 108 -12.28 -17.66 1.22
CA GLU A 108 -13.20 -17.88 0.09
C GLU A 108 -13.33 -16.62 -0.78
N VAL A 109 -12.20 -15.96 -1.05
CA VAL A 109 -12.20 -14.75 -1.88
C VAL A 109 -12.36 -15.07 -3.37
N GLU A 110 -13.00 -14.13 -4.06
CA GLU A 110 -13.29 -14.20 -5.50
C GLU A 110 -12.48 -13.17 -6.28
N GLY A 111 -11.95 -12.14 -5.59
CA GLY A 111 -11.17 -11.08 -6.21
C GLY A 111 -10.03 -10.56 -5.34
N ILE A 112 -9.09 -9.88 -5.98
CA ILE A 112 -7.90 -9.29 -5.35
C ILE A 112 -7.84 -7.80 -5.65
N SER A 113 -7.86 -6.96 -4.61
CA SER A 113 -7.62 -5.52 -4.71
C SER A 113 -6.13 -5.24 -4.87
N VAL A 114 -5.76 -4.44 -5.88
CA VAL A 114 -4.37 -4.10 -6.22
C VAL A 114 -4.24 -2.60 -6.47
N GLY A 115 -3.33 -1.93 -5.76
CA GLY A 115 -3.11 -0.49 -5.86
C GLY A 115 -2.19 -0.04 -7.01
N ALA A 116 -2.05 -0.79 -8.09
CA ALA A 116 -1.16 -0.42 -9.20
C ALA A 116 -1.77 0.71 -10.05
N ILE A 117 -1.01 1.79 -10.30
CA ILE A 117 -1.48 2.93 -11.12
C ILE A 117 -0.91 2.85 -12.54
N LEU A 118 0.42 2.77 -12.71
CA LEU A 118 1.07 2.79 -14.03
C LEU A 118 1.99 1.60 -14.31
N SER A 119 2.46 0.87 -13.30
CA SER A 119 3.39 -0.24 -13.50
C SER A 119 2.76 -1.46 -14.19
N ASP A 120 3.00 -1.61 -15.50
CA ASP A 120 2.59 -2.80 -16.27
C ASP A 120 3.22 -4.06 -15.67
N TYR A 121 4.45 -3.92 -15.16
CA TYR A 121 5.20 -5.00 -14.53
C TYR A 121 4.40 -5.61 -13.36
N GLN A 122 3.94 -4.77 -12.43
CA GLN A 122 3.18 -5.20 -11.26
C GLN A 122 1.82 -5.76 -11.69
N ARG A 123 1.09 -5.02 -12.54
CA ARG A 123 -0.25 -5.40 -12.98
C ARG A 123 -0.26 -6.78 -13.63
N ILE A 124 0.61 -7.02 -14.62
CA ILE A 124 0.62 -8.26 -15.40
C ILE A 124 0.93 -9.48 -14.53
N ARG A 125 1.81 -9.33 -13.55
CA ARG A 125 2.18 -10.43 -12.64
C ARG A 125 1.04 -10.77 -11.69
N VAL A 126 0.36 -9.77 -11.15
CA VAL A 126 -0.83 -10.01 -10.32
C VAL A 126 -1.97 -10.63 -11.15
N GLU A 127 -2.21 -10.14 -12.37
CA GLU A 127 -3.19 -10.72 -13.29
C GLU A 127 -2.87 -12.18 -13.64
N ASN A 128 -1.59 -12.52 -13.83
CA ASN A 128 -1.16 -13.89 -14.08
C ASN A 128 -1.51 -14.82 -12.91
N VAL A 129 -1.17 -14.41 -11.68
CA VAL A 129 -1.49 -15.18 -10.47
C VAL A 129 -3.00 -15.32 -10.30
N CYS A 130 -3.74 -14.22 -10.45
CA CYS A 130 -5.20 -14.21 -10.35
C CYS A 130 -5.85 -15.17 -11.36
N LYS A 131 -5.38 -15.15 -12.63
CA LYS A 131 -5.84 -16.07 -13.67
C LYS A 131 -5.62 -17.53 -13.29
N ARG A 132 -4.44 -17.88 -12.79
CA ARG A 132 -4.10 -19.25 -12.36
C ARG A 132 -4.94 -19.72 -11.18
N LEU A 133 -5.35 -18.80 -10.32
CA LEU A 133 -6.17 -19.08 -9.14
C LEU A 133 -7.67 -18.88 -9.39
N ASN A 134 -8.11 -18.53 -10.60
CA ASN A 134 -9.49 -18.15 -10.90
C ASN A 134 -10.02 -17.08 -9.92
N LEU A 135 -9.28 -15.97 -9.81
CA LEU A 135 -9.61 -14.77 -9.04
C LEU A 135 -9.72 -13.58 -9.99
N GLN A 136 -10.56 -12.61 -9.66
CA GLN A 136 -10.70 -11.36 -10.40
C GLN A 136 -9.71 -10.30 -9.86
N PRO A 137 -8.72 -9.83 -10.63
CA PRO A 137 -7.92 -8.68 -10.25
C PRO A 137 -8.78 -7.39 -10.34
N LEU A 138 -8.70 -6.57 -9.30
CA LEU A 138 -9.42 -5.30 -9.15
C LEU A 138 -8.41 -4.16 -8.99
N ALA A 139 -7.99 -3.58 -10.12
CA ALA A 139 -7.03 -2.49 -10.21
C ALA A 139 -7.73 -1.21 -10.71
N TYR A 140 -8.52 -0.57 -9.85
CA TYR A 140 -9.33 0.61 -10.20
C TYR A 140 -8.50 1.86 -10.48
N LEU A 141 -7.26 1.90 -10.01
CA LEU A 141 -6.38 3.05 -10.18
C LEU A 141 -5.63 3.03 -11.52
N TRP A 142 -5.67 1.90 -12.22
CA TRP A 142 -4.87 1.66 -13.40
C TRP A 142 -5.08 2.69 -14.51
N GLN A 143 -3.99 3.29 -15.00
CA GLN A 143 -3.95 4.32 -16.05
C GLN A 143 -4.82 5.55 -15.78
N ARG A 144 -5.25 5.78 -14.53
CA ARG A 144 -5.89 7.03 -14.15
C ARG A 144 -4.87 8.16 -14.08
N ASN A 145 -5.35 9.39 -14.23
CA ASN A 145 -4.50 10.58 -14.09
C ASN A 145 -3.96 10.68 -12.66
N GLN A 146 -2.64 10.83 -12.52
CA GLN A 146 -1.97 10.83 -11.22
C GLN A 146 -2.27 12.09 -10.38
N GLU A 147 -2.41 13.27 -10.99
CA GLU A 147 -2.76 14.48 -10.23
C GLU A 147 -4.16 14.35 -9.65
N ASP A 148 -5.12 13.85 -10.46
CA ASP A 148 -6.49 13.62 -10.01
C ASP A 148 -6.52 12.56 -8.90
N LEU A 149 -5.78 11.45 -9.07
CA LEU A 149 -5.66 10.43 -8.04
C LEU A 149 -5.12 10.97 -6.72
N LEU A 150 -4.03 11.75 -6.75
CA LEU A 150 -3.44 12.31 -5.53
C LEU A 150 -4.44 13.21 -4.81
N ARG A 151 -5.13 14.10 -5.54
CA ARG A 151 -6.18 14.97 -4.99
C ARG A 151 -7.35 14.20 -4.43
N GLU A 152 -7.78 13.15 -5.11
CA GLU A 152 -8.86 12.28 -4.63
C GLU A 152 -8.48 11.52 -3.37
N MET A 153 -7.24 11.03 -3.27
CA MET A 153 -6.75 10.36 -2.05
C MET A 153 -6.79 11.33 -0.86
N ILE A 154 -6.33 12.57 -1.06
CA ILE A 154 -6.36 13.63 -0.04
C ILE A 154 -7.81 13.95 0.35
N SER A 155 -8.69 14.21 -0.63
CA SER A 155 -10.09 14.55 -0.37
C SER A 155 -10.91 13.40 0.22
N SER A 156 -10.47 12.16 0.01
CA SER A 156 -11.02 10.94 0.61
C SER A 156 -10.48 10.66 2.02
N ASN A 157 -9.75 11.60 2.63
CA ASN A 157 -9.17 11.49 3.97
C ASN A 157 -8.17 10.34 4.13
N ILE A 158 -7.37 10.04 3.10
CA ILE A 158 -6.20 9.17 3.25
C ILE A 158 -5.07 10.00 3.88
N GLN A 159 -4.85 9.76 5.17
CA GLN A 159 -3.77 10.35 5.95
C GLN A 159 -2.51 9.50 5.77
N ALA A 160 -1.83 9.71 4.65
CA ALA A 160 -0.55 9.06 4.38
C ALA A 160 0.64 10.03 4.52
N MET A 161 1.72 9.50 5.05
CA MET A 161 2.98 10.19 5.31
C MET A 161 4.05 9.73 4.31
N ILE A 162 4.88 10.63 3.81
CA ILE A 162 6.08 10.30 3.03
C ILE A 162 7.10 9.62 3.94
N ILE A 163 7.43 8.36 3.65
CA ILE A 163 8.39 7.56 4.42
C ILE A 163 9.67 7.24 3.67
N LYS A 164 9.74 7.53 2.38
CA LYS A 164 10.95 7.40 1.57
C LYS A 164 10.98 8.47 0.52
N VAL A 165 12.17 8.94 0.18
CA VAL A 165 12.45 9.76 -1.00
C VAL A 165 13.64 9.20 -1.74
N ALA A 166 13.61 9.24 -3.07
CA ALA A 166 14.64 8.68 -3.95
C ALA A 166 14.68 9.37 -5.32
N ALA A 167 14.37 10.66 -5.40
CA ALA A 167 14.35 11.40 -6.67
C ALA A 167 14.95 12.79 -6.58
N LEU A 168 15.41 13.29 -7.73
CA LEU A 168 15.90 14.65 -7.87
C LEU A 168 14.85 15.66 -7.40
N GLY A 169 15.29 16.53 -6.48
CA GLY A 169 14.46 17.55 -5.86
C GLY A 169 13.71 17.10 -4.61
N LEU A 170 13.63 15.80 -4.31
CA LEU A 170 13.13 15.35 -3.01
C LEU A 170 14.26 15.35 -1.96
N ASP A 171 14.24 16.37 -1.11
CA ASP A 171 15.12 16.54 0.05
C ASP A 171 14.60 15.76 1.29
N PRO A 172 15.37 14.79 1.83
CA PRO A 172 14.98 14.02 3.01
C PRO A 172 14.62 14.86 4.23
N ASP A 173 15.40 15.90 4.53
CA ASP A 173 15.22 16.74 5.73
C ASP A 173 13.96 17.60 5.64
N LYS A 174 13.48 17.86 4.42
CA LYS A 174 12.31 18.69 4.16
C LYS A 174 11.04 17.90 3.89
N HIS A 175 11.13 16.66 3.42
CA HIS A 175 9.98 15.93 2.87
C HIS A 175 9.61 14.67 3.62
N LEU A 176 10.57 13.96 4.23
CA LEU A 176 10.23 12.81 5.07
C LEU A 176 9.34 13.27 6.24
N GLY A 177 8.31 12.48 6.54
CA GLY A 177 7.36 12.79 7.61
C GLY A 177 6.22 13.74 7.21
N LYS A 178 6.28 14.37 6.03
CA LYS A 178 5.16 15.20 5.56
C LYS A 178 3.99 14.36 5.08
N THR A 179 2.78 14.90 5.27
CA THR A 179 1.54 14.32 4.74
C THR A 179 1.41 14.55 3.24
N LEU A 180 0.54 13.75 2.59
CA LEU A 180 0.21 13.95 1.17
C LEU A 180 -0.30 15.36 0.87
N ASP A 181 -1.18 15.92 1.71
CA ASP A 181 -1.72 17.28 1.55
C ASP A 181 -0.61 18.33 1.57
N GLN A 182 0.31 18.23 2.54
CA GLN A 182 1.47 19.12 2.62
C GLN A 182 2.41 19.01 1.42
N MET A 183 2.44 17.85 0.76
CA MET A 183 3.34 17.57 -0.36
C MET A 183 2.72 17.79 -1.73
N GLU A 184 1.39 17.81 -1.86
CA GLU A 184 0.70 17.86 -3.16
C GLU A 184 1.15 19.01 -4.06
N PRO A 185 1.20 20.29 -3.58
CA PRO A 185 1.64 21.39 -4.44
C PRO A 185 3.08 21.20 -4.93
N TYR A 186 3.94 20.67 -4.05
CA TYR A 186 5.35 20.44 -4.35
C TYR A 186 5.55 19.32 -5.37
N LEU A 187 4.84 18.20 -5.21
CA LEU A 187 4.93 17.05 -6.12
C LEU A 187 4.44 17.40 -7.54
N ILE A 188 3.39 18.21 -7.65
CA ILE A 188 2.90 18.71 -8.95
C ILE A 188 3.95 19.63 -9.60
N GLU A 189 4.56 20.55 -8.84
CA GLU A 189 5.63 21.41 -9.36
C GLU A 189 6.85 20.59 -9.80
N LEU A 190 7.25 19.62 -8.98
CA LEU A 190 8.38 18.74 -9.24
C LEU A 190 8.16 17.93 -10.52
N SER A 191 6.95 17.41 -10.73
CA SER A 191 6.57 16.70 -11.95
C SER A 191 6.68 17.59 -13.19
N LYS A 192 6.22 18.84 -13.13
CA LYS A 192 6.35 19.80 -14.24
C LYS A 192 7.81 20.13 -14.57
N LYS A 193 8.67 20.16 -13.54
CA LYS A 193 10.07 20.57 -13.68
C LYS A 193 10.99 19.45 -14.13
N TYR A 194 10.79 18.24 -13.61
CA TYR A 194 11.71 17.11 -13.80
C TYR A 194 11.06 15.86 -14.38
N GLY A 195 9.74 15.87 -14.61
CA GLY A 195 9.01 14.72 -15.16
C GLY A 195 8.80 13.57 -14.18
N VAL A 196 8.96 13.79 -12.87
CA VAL A 196 8.69 12.77 -11.85
C VAL A 196 7.20 12.40 -11.81
N HIS A 197 6.91 11.17 -11.40
CA HIS A 197 5.54 10.70 -11.22
C HIS A 197 4.92 11.33 -9.97
N VAL A 198 3.79 12.03 -10.13
CA VAL A 198 3.09 12.71 -9.01
C VAL A 198 2.68 11.73 -7.92
N CYS A 199 2.29 10.51 -8.29
CA CYS A 199 1.97 9.44 -7.34
C CYS A 199 3.19 8.60 -6.91
N GLY A 200 4.41 8.92 -7.34
CA GLY A 200 5.62 8.17 -6.94
C GLY A 200 5.76 6.79 -7.60
N GLU A 201 5.11 6.56 -8.74
CA GLU A 201 5.11 5.26 -9.45
C GLU A 201 6.50 4.79 -9.90
N GLY A 202 7.43 5.71 -10.11
CA GLY A 202 8.82 5.40 -10.46
C GLY A 202 9.69 5.07 -9.23
N GLY A 203 9.10 5.01 -8.03
CA GLY A 203 9.82 4.85 -6.79
C GLY A 203 10.40 6.15 -6.24
N GLU A 204 9.94 7.31 -6.75
CA GLU A 204 10.45 8.62 -6.34
C GLU A 204 10.21 8.88 -4.85
N TYR A 205 9.10 8.39 -4.32
CA TYR A 205 8.80 8.37 -2.90
C TYR A 205 7.90 7.20 -2.55
N GLU A 206 7.94 6.78 -1.29
CA GLU A 206 6.98 5.81 -0.74
C GLU A 206 6.19 6.44 0.41
N THR A 207 5.01 5.88 0.68
CA THR A 207 4.14 6.37 1.75
C THR A 207 3.78 5.28 2.74
N PHE A 208 3.40 5.71 3.94
CA PHE A 208 2.72 4.87 4.93
C PHE A 208 1.40 5.53 5.35
N THR A 209 0.29 4.79 5.28
CA THR A 209 -1.04 5.31 5.62
C THR A 209 -1.29 5.15 7.11
N LEU A 210 -1.33 6.27 7.82
CA LEU A 210 -1.58 6.33 9.26
C LEU A 210 -3.06 6.26 9.59
N ASP A 211 -3.90 6.83 8.72
CA ASP A 211 -5.34 6.72 8.83
C ASP A 211 -6.05 6.81 7.48
N CYS A 212 -7.20 6.15 7.36
CA CYS A 212 -8.16 6.36 6.29
C CYS A 212 -9.58 5.95 6.74
N PRO A 213 -10.65 6.25 5.98
CA PRO A 213 -12.02 5.87 6.37
C PRO A 213 -12.25 4.38 6.63
N LEU A 214 -11.39 3.50 6.10
CA LEU A 214 -11.49 2.05 6.32
C LEU A 214 -10.97 1.62 7.69
N PHE A 215 -10.15 2.43 8.34
CA PHE A 215 -9.54 2.10 9.62
C PHE A 215 -10.55 2.35 10.75
N LYS A 216 -10.58 1.45 11.74
CA LYS A 216 -11.27 1.56 13.03
C LYS A 216 -10.43 2.29 14.07
N LYS A 217 -9.11 2.09 14.02
CA LYS A 217 -8.11 2.79 14.84
C LYS A 217 -7.10 3.47 13.93
N LYS A 218 -6.61 4.64 14.32
CA LYS A 218 -5.52 5.32 13.60
C LYS A 218 -4.16 4.84 14.15
N ILE A 219 -3.15 4.83 13.29
CA ILE A 219 -1.78 4.50 13.66
C ILE A 219 -1.05 5.80 14.01
N ILE A 220 -0.39 5.84 15.15
CA ILE A 220 0.41 6.97 15.60
C ILE A 220 1.88 6.58 15.56
N VAL A 221 2.71 7.48 15.01
CA VAL A 221 4.16 7.36 15.03
C VAL A 221 4.67 8.08 16.26
N ASP A 222 5.14 7.32 17.26
CA ASP A 222 5.69 7.88 18.50
C ASP A 222 7.14 8.31 18.29
N SER A 223 7.91 7.49 17.59
CA SER A 223 9.29 7.81 17.23
C SER A 223 9.74 7.11 15.94
N SER A 224 10.63 7.80 15.22
CA SER A 224 11.25 7.34 13.98
C SER A 224 12.62 7.96 13.81
N GLU A 225 13.49 7.30 13.07
CA GLU A 225 14.78 7.85 12.64
C GLU A 225 14.86 7.94 11.11
N VAL A 226 15.63 8.91 10.61
CA VAL A 226 15.96 9.01 9.19
C VAL A 226 17.18 8.15 8.92
N VAL A 227 17.05 7.23 7.97
CA VAL A 227 18.15 6.41 7.46
C VAL A 227 18.51 6.89 6.06
N ILE A 228 19.77 7.29 5.87
CA ILE A 228 20.30 7.65 4.55
C ILE A 228 20.87 6.37 3.93
N HIS A 229 20.22 5.90 2.86
CA HIS A 229 20.69 4.75 2.08
C HIS A 229 21.74 5.17 1.05
N SER A 230 21.50 6.27 0.34
CA SER A 230 22.44 6.87 -0.62
C SER A 230 22.47 8.37 -0.45
N ALA A 231 23.65 8.93 -0.19
CA ALA A 231 23.86 10.36 -0.03
C ALA A 231 24.20 11.07 -1.37
N ASP A 232 23.64 10.59 -2.49
CA ASP A 232 23.86 11.23 -3.80
C ASP A 232 23.49 12.73 -3.73
N ALA A 233 24.36 13.57 -4.29
CA ALA A 233 24.23 15.02 -4.18
C ALA A 233 22.99 15.59 -4.91
N PHE A 234 22.40 14.81 -5.81
CA PHE A 234 21.29 15.23 -6.66
C PHE A 234 20.00 14.45 -6.36
N ALA A 235 20.11 13.15 -6.09
CA ALA A 235 18.97 12.27 -5.80
C ALA A 235 19.27 11.40 -4.58
N PRO A 236 19.29 11.99 -3.36
CA PRO A 236 19.51 11.22 -2.14
C PRO A 236 18.40 10.19 -1.97
N VAL A 237 18.78 8.99 -1.52
CA VAL A 237 17.86 7.95 -1.11
C VAL A 237 17.87 7.89 0.40
N ALA A 238 16.72 8.20 1.00
CA ALA A 238 16.54 8.16 2.44
C ALA A 238 15.13 7.74 2.80
N TYR A 239 14.99 7.11 3.96
CA TYR A 239 13.71 6.65 4.45
C TYR A 239 13.56 6.79 5.96
N LEU A 240 12.31 6.78 6.43
CA LEU A 240 11.96 6.72 7.84
C LEU A 240 11.94 5.26 8.30
N ARG A 241 12.76 4.95 9.32
CA ARG A 241 12.60 3.73 10.11
C ARG A 241 11.77 4.06 11.33
N PHE A 242 10.58 3.47 11.42
CA PHE A 242 9.74 3.57 12.60
C PHE A 242 10.36 2.78 13.75
N LEU A 243 10.51 3.42 14.91
CA LEU A 243 11.06 2.82 16.12
C LEU A 243 9.93 2.41 17.06
N GLU A 244 8.92 3.26 17.21
CA GLU A 244 7.76 3.03 18.06
C GLU A 244 6.49 3.57 17.40
N LEU A 245 5.45 2.75 17.43
CA LEU A 245 4.14 3.00 16.85
C LEU A 245 3.08 2.43 17.79
N HIS A 246 1.92 3.08 17.87
CA HIS A 246 0.76 2.52 18.56
C HIS A 246 -0.54 2.81 17.82
N LEU A 247 -1.61 2.14 18.25
CA LEU A 247 -2.97 2.34 17.74
C LEU A 247 -3.79 3.16 18.72
N GLU A 248 -4.46 4.19 18.20
CA GLU A 248 -5.44 4.97 18.95
C GLU A 248 -6.84 4.79 18.37
N ASP A 249 -7.84 4.70 19.25
CA ASP A 249 -9.23 4.74 18.83
C ASP A 249 -9.55 6.07 18.14
N LYS A 250 -10.36 6.00 17.09
CA LYS A 250 -10.88 7.21 16.45
C LYS A 250 -11.92 7.84 17.36
N VAL A 251 -11.77 9.14 17.62
CA VAL A 251 -12.79 9.92 18.33
C VAL A 251 -14.07 9.85 17.50
N SER A 252 -15.11 9.20 18.04
CA SER A 252 -16.40 9.10 17.36
C SER A 252 -16.99 10.51 17.22
N SER A 253 -17.14 11.00 16.00
CA SER A 253 -17.81 12.27 15.71
C SER A 253 -19.35 12.20 15.87
N VAL A 254 -19.87 11.18 16.55
CA VAL A 254 -21.29 11.02 16.84
C VAL A 254 -21.46 10.94 18.36
N PRO A 255 -22.17 11.89 18.99
CA PRO A 255 -22.60 11.75 20.38
C PRO A 255 -23.46 10.50 20.54
N ASP A 256 -23.27 9.75 21.63
CA ASP A 256 -23.99 8.51 21.98
C ASP A 256 -25.53 8.66 22.10
N SER A 257 -26.11 9.82 21.80
CA SER A 257 -27.55 10.10 21.93
C SER A 257 -28.44 9.51 20.83
N TYR A 258 -27.90 8.75 19.87
CA TYR A 258 -28.69 8.14 18.78
C TYR A 258 -28.77 6.61 18.81
N ARG A 259 -28.25 5.95 19.85
CA ARG A 259 -28.47 4.51 20.06
C ARG A 259 -29.80 4.21 20.76
N THR A 260 -30.92 4.52 20.11
CA THR A 260 -32.21 3.85 20.41
C THR A 260 -33.13 3.92 19.20
N SER A 261 -33.31 2.79 18.50
CA SER A 261 -34.63 2.16 18.33
C SER A 261 -34.50 0.92 17.43
N ASN A 262 -34.93 -0.20 17.98
CA ASN A 262 -35.14 -1.48 17.31
C ASN A 262 -35.91 -1.32 15.99
N TYR A 263 -35.41 -1.96 14.93
CA TYR A 263 -36.26 -2.39 13.83
C TYR A 263 -36.19 -3.91 13.73
N ILE A 264 -37.12 -4.54 14.44
CA ILE A 264 -37.64 -5.85 14.08
C ILE A 264 -38.42 -5.63 12.79
N TYR A 265 -38.03 -6.30 11.72
CA TYR A 265 -38.93 -6.56 10.60
C TYR A 265 -39.21 -8.06 10.57
N ASN A 266 -40.38 -8.43 11.09
CA ASN A 266 -41.09 -9.62 10.66
C ASN A 266 -41.74 -9.28 9.33
N PHE A 267 -41.42 -10.02 8.27
CA PHE A 267 -42.33 -10.73 7.37
C PHE A 267 -41.50 -11.68 6.49
#